data_AF-A0A651DVE6-F1
#
_entry.id   AF-A0A651DVE6-F1
#
_cell.length_a   1.000
_cell.length_b   1.000
_cell.length_c   1.000
_cell.angle_alpha   90.00
_cell.angle_beta   90.00
_cell.angle_gamma   90.00
#
_symmetry.space_group_name_H-M   'P 1'
#
loop_
_entity.id
_entity.type
_entity.pdbx_description
1 polymer ?
#
loop_
_entity_poly.entity_id
_entity_poly.type
_entity_poly.pdbx_seq_one_letter_code
_entity_poly.pdbx_strand_id
1 'polypeptide(L)'
;MGSQSTAKTIFLLTSMVGWLMVGAALMYLFPVMADGLVGSELTHRWLETLARSGYNPMLGWVGGGIVLGITVLGHVIWYQRFDAKSRRPSHPSGTDNRGVSAD
;
A
#
# COMPACT_ATOMS: atom_id res chain seq x y z
N MET A 1 14.43 13.18 19.74
CA MET A 1 12.99 13.11 19.36
C MET A 1 12.69 13.43 17.87
N GLY A 2 13.67 13.65 16.97
CA GLY A 2 13.39 14.06 15.58
C GLY A 2 13.35 12.97 14.49
N SER A 3 14.02 11.82 14.68
CA SER A 3 14.21 10.83 13.61
C SER A 3 12.96 9.99 13.26
N GLN A 4 12.05 9.78 14.23
CA GLN A 4 10.82 9.01 14.02
C GLN A 4 9.78 9.74 13.16
N SER A 5 9.73 11.08 13.24
CA SER A 5 8.77 11.90 12.48
C SER A 5 9.08 11.85 10.98
N THR A 6 10.34 12.08 10.60
CA THR A 6 10.78 12.06 9.20
C THR A 6 10.60 10.70 8.55
N ALA A 7 10.93 9.60 9.25
CA ALA A 7 10.76 8.25 8.72
C ALA A 7 9.29 7.90 8.45
N LYS A 8 8.38 8.32 9.33
CA LYS A 8 6.93 8.16 9.13
C LYS A 8 6.43 9.01 7.95
N THR A 9 6.89 10.25 7.83
CA THR A 9 6.49 11.13 6.71
C THR A 9 6.92 10.55 5.37
N ILE A 10 8.17 10.08 5.26
CA ILE A 10 8.66 9.46 4.02
C ILE A 10 7.87 8.19 3.70
N PHE A 11 7.62 7.34 4.70
CA PHE A 11 6.80 6.14 4.51
C PHE A 11 5.38 6.47 4.01
N LEU A 12 4.71 7.44 4.63
CA LEU A 12 3.37 7.88 4.22
C LEU A 12 3.38 8.49 2.82
N LEU A 13 4.38 9.29 2.48
CA LEU A 13 4.50 9.90 1.16
C LEU A 13 4.71 8.84 0.08
N THR A 14 5.64 7.90 0.31
CA THR A 14 5.87 6.77 -0.61
C THR A 14 4.63 5.88 -0.73
N SER A 15 3.90 5.66 0.37
CA SER A 15 2.63 4.94 0.38
C SER A 15 1.58 5.63 -0.48
N MET A 16 1.39 6.96 -0.32
CA MET A 16 0.46 7.71 -1.16
C MET A 16 0.83 7.64 -2.64
N VAL A 17 2.11 7.79 -2.98
CA VAL A 17 2.58 7.66 -4.37
C VAL A 17 2.30 6.25 -4.92
N GLY A 18 2.55 5.21 -4.13
CA GLY A 18 2.22 3.83 -4.50
C GLY A 18 0.73 3.65 -4.79
N TRP A 19 -0.14 4.13 -3.90
CA TRP A 19 -1.59 4.07 -4.09
C TRP A 19 -2.08 4.89 -5.29
N LEU A 20 -1.50 6.06 -5.55
CA LEU A 20 -1.82 6.87 -6.73
C LEU A 20 -1.45 6.15 -8.03
N MET A 21 -0.29 5.50 -8.06
CA MET A 21 0.15 4.71 -9.21
C MET A 21 -0.75 3.49 -9.44
N VAL A 22 -1.20 2.82 -8.37
CA VAL A 22 -2.21 1.75 -8.47
C VAL A 22 -3.53 2.28 -9.04
N GLY A 23 -4.02 3.42 -8.53
CA GLY A 23 -5.24 4.05 -9.04
C GLY A 23 -5.12 4.45 -10.51
N ALA A 24 -3.99 5.03 -10.92
CA ALA A 24 -3.70 5.39 -12.30
C ALA A 24 -3.67 4.14 -13.20
N ALA A 25 -3.07 3.04 -12.73
CA ALA A 25 -3.06 1.79 -13.47
C ALA A 25 -4.47 1.19 -13.61
N LEU A 26 -5.31 1.28 -12.57
CA LEU A 26 -6.71 0.85 -12.63
C LEU A 26 -7.52 1.67 -13.64
N MET A 27 -7.34 2.98 -13.63
CA MET A 27 -7.99 3.90 -14.56
C MET A 27 -7.54 3.64 -16.00
N TYR A 28 -6.26 3.30 -16.18
CA TYR A 28 -5.72 2.90 -17.47
C TYR A 28 -6.28 1.55 -17.92
N LEU A 29 -6.55 0.60 -17.03
CA LEU A 29 -7.14 -0.72 -17.34
C LEU A 29 -8.65 -0.71 -17.57
N PHE A 30 -9.33 0.31 -17.06
CA PHE A 30 -10.78 0.42 -17.07
C PHE A 30 -11.41 0.21 -18.46
N PRO A 31 -10.89 0.75 -19.57
CA PRO A 31 -11.40 0.50 -20.92
C PRO A 31 -11.56 -0.99 -21.26
N VAL A 32 -10.53 -1.79 -20.95
CA VAL A 32 -10.51 -3.23 -21.24
C VAL A 32 -11.49 -3.99 -20.35
N MET A 33 -11.55 -3.63 -19.06
CA MET A 33 -12.52 -4.23 -18.14
C MET A 33 -13.96 -3.91 -18.56
N ALA A 34 -14.21 -2.68 -19.01
CA ALA A 34 -15.52 -2.24 -19.48
C ALA A 34 -15.94 -2.97 -20.77
N ASP A 35 -15.03 -3.19 -21.71
CA ASP A 35 -15.30 -3.95 -22.93
C ASP A 35 -15.66 -5.42 -22.64
N GLY A 36 -14.90 -6.06 -21.74
CA GLY A 36 -15.18 -7.44 -21.32
C GLY A 36 -16.48 -7.60 -20.53
N LEU A 37 -16.91 -6.57 -19.78
CA LEU A 37 -18.15 -6.61 -18.98
C LEU A 37 -19.40 -6.21 -19.76
N VAL A 38 -19.28 -5.25 -20.68
CA VAL A 38 -20.42 -4.69 -21.43
C VAL A 38 -20.66 -5.44 -22.74
N GLY A 39 -19.63 -6.07 -23.33
CA GLY A 39 -19.76 -6.91 -24.52
C GLY A 39 -20.37 -6.21 -25.74
N SER A 40 -20.26 -4.88 -25.81
CA SER A 40 -20.89 -4.06 -26.86
C SER A 40 -19.91 -3.78 -28.00
N GLU A 41 -20.40 -3.97 -29.23
CA GLU A 41 -19.70 -3.66 -30.49
C GLU A 41 -19.12 -2.23 -30.53
N LEU A 42 -19.80 -1.27 -29.88
CA LEU A 42 -19.39 0.13 -29.80
C LEU A 42 -18.12 0.29 -28.94
N THR A 43 -18.04 -0.43 -27.82
CA THR A 43 -16.88 -0.44 -26.93
C THR A 43 -15.69 -1.12 -27.60
N HIS A 44 -15.94 -2.19 -28.37
CA HIS A 44 -14.92 -2.90 -29.14
C HIS A 44 -14.23 -1.99 -30.16
N ARG A 45 -15.02 -1.26 -30.96
CA ARG A 45 -14.47 -0.30 -31.93
C ARG A 45 -13.75 0.87 -31.27
N TRP A 46 -14.24 1.32 -30.13
CA TRP A 46 -13.58 2.37 -29.35
C TRP A 46 -12.20 1.92 -28.85
N LEU A 47 -12.10 0.69 -28.34
CA LEU A 47 -10.85 0.06 -27.95
C LEU A 47 -9.90 -0.16 -29.11
N GLU A 48 -10.41 -0.58 -30.27
CA GLU A 48 -9.61 -0.77 -31.48
C GLU A 48 -9.02 0.57 -31.97
N THR A 49 -9.78 1.66 -31.83
CA THR A 49 -9.32 3.01 -32.12
C THR A 49 -8.25 3.46 -31.10
N LEU A 50 -8.46 3.18 -29.82
CA LEU A 50 -7.47 3.46 -28.76
C LEU A 50 -6.17 2.67 -28.97
N ALA A 51 -6.27 1.39 -29.33
CA ALA A 51 -5.13 0.51 -29.57
C ALA A 51 -4.28 1.01 -30.74
N ARG A 52 -4.90 1.51 -31.82
CA ARG A 52 -4.19 2.20 -32.92
C ARG A 52 -3.46 3.46 -32.48
N SER A 53 -3.94 4.13 -31.44
CA SER A 53 -3.28 5.29 -30.83
C SER A 53 -2.07 4.94 -29.95
N GLY A 54 -1.70 3.65 -29.85
CA GLY A 54 -0.58 3.18 -29.03
C GLY A 54 -0.96 2.82 -27.59
N TYR A 55 -2.25 2.66 -27.28
CA TYR A 55 -2.71 2.14 -26.00
C TYR A 55 -2.29 0.67 -25.84
N ASN A 56 -1.52 0.36 -24.80
CA ASN A 56 -1.09 -0.99 -24.48
C ASN A 56 -1.60 -1.39 -23.09
N PRO A 57 -2.73 -2.09 -22.99
CA PRO A 57 -3.34 -2.45 -21.70
C PRO A 57 -2.45 -3.34 -20.83
N MET A 58 -1.46 -4.02 -21.42
CA MET A 58 -0.48 -4.81 -20.69
C MET A 58 0.36 -3.95 -19.74
N LEU A 59 0.61 -2.67 -20.07
CA LEU A 59 1.31 -1.75 -19.17
C LEU A 59 0.55 -1.50 -17.87
N GLY A 60 -0.77 -1.37 -17.94
CA GLY A 60 -1.57 -1.17 -16.73
C GLY A 60 -1.60 -2.43 -15.86
N TRP A 61 -1.65 -3.62 -16.48
CA TRP A 61 -1.62 -4.90 -15.76
C TRP A 61 -0.27 -5.14 -15.09
N VAL A 62 0.83 -5.05 -15.85
CA VAL A 62 2.18 -5.32 -15.36
C VAL A 62 2.64 -4.19 -14.42
N GLY A 63 2.49 -2.93 -14.83
CA GLY A 63 2.88 -1.78 -14.03
C GLY A 63 2.05 -1.64 -12.76
N GLY A 64 0.72 -1.73 -12.86
CA GLY A 64 -0.18 -1.67 -11.71
C GLY A 64 0.01 -2.83 -10.75
N GLY A 65 0.16 -4.06 -11.25
CA GLY A 65 0.37 -5.25 -10.44
C GLY A 65 1.70 -5.23 -9.68
N ILE A 66 2.80 -4.84 -10.33
CA ILE A 66 4.11 -4.72 -9.69
C ILE A 66 4.07 -3.66 -8.59
N VAL A 67 3.52 -2.47 -8.89
CA VAL A 67 3.43 -1.38 -7.92
C VAL A 67 2.54 -1.76 -6.74
N LEU A 68 1.41 -2.44 -6.99
CA LEU A 68 0.55 -2.96 -5.93
C LEU A 68 1.30 -3.96 -5.04
N GLY A 69 2.02 -4.91 -5.64
CA GLY A 69 2.81 -5.90 -4.90
C GLY A 69 3.87 -5.26 -4.00
N ILE A 70 4.63 -4.31 -4.53
CA ILE A 70 5.64 -3.55 -3.77
C ILE A 70 4.98 -2.73 -2.66
N THR A 71 3.87 -2.06 -2.95
CA THR A 71 3.14 -1.22 -1.99
C THR A 71 2.62 -2.05 -0.81
N VAL A 72 2.00 -3.20 -1.09
CA VAL A 72 1.49 -4.12 -0.07
C VAL A 72 2.63 -4.70 0.75
N LEU A 73 3.70 -5.18 0.11
CA LEU A 73 4.85 -5.75 0.79
C LEU A 73 5.54 -4.72 1.70
N GLY A 74 5.69 -3.48 1.21
CA GLY A 74 6.22 -2.36 1.98
C GLY A 74 5.37 -2.04 3.22
N HIS A 75 4.04 -2.08 3.10
CA HIS A 75 3.14 -1.92 4.26
C HIS A 75 3.29 -3.07 5.25
N VAL A 76 3.29 -4.32 4.79
CA VAL A 76 3.41 -5.50 5.66
C VAL A 76 4.72 -5.45 6.46
N ILE A 77 5.85 -5.19 5.80
CA ILE A 77 7.16 -5.09 6.45
C ILE A 77 7.16 -3.93 7.47
N TRP A 78 6.56 -2.80 7.12
CA TRP A 78 6.48 -1.65 8.02
C TRP A 78 5.69 -1.96 9.29
N TYR A 79 4.51 -2.57 9.17
CA TYR A 79 3.70 -2.97 10.32
C TYR A 79 4.42 -4.01 11.18
N GLN A 80 5.05 -5.02 10.59
CA GLN A 80 5.85 -6.00 11.34
C GLN A 80 7.02 -5.36 12.10
N ARG A 81 7.71 -4.39 11.50
CA ARG A 81 8.91 -3.76 12.10
C ARG A 81 8.57 -2.77 13.21
N PHE A 82 7.54 -1.96 13.01
CA PHE A 82 7.22 -0.84 13.90
C PHE A 82 6.06 -1.12 14.87
N ASP A 83 5.10 -1.98 14.52
CA ASP A 83 3.96 -2.33 15.39
C ASP A 83 4.23 -3.57 16.27
N ALA A 84 5.16 -4.45 15.90
CA ALA A 84 5.61 -5.52 16.80
C ALA A 84 6.43 -4.99 17.99
N LYS A 85 7.01 -3.79 17.88
CA LYS A 85 7.81 -3.18 18.96
C LYS A 85 6.95 -2.51 20.04
N SER A 86 5.73 -2.08 19.72
CA SER A 86 4.79 -1.44 20.66
C SER A 86 4.07 -2.44 21.57
N ARG A 87 4.03 -3.74 21.20
CA ARG A 87 3.39 -4.81 22.01
C ARG A 87 4.33 -5.56 22.95
N ARG A 88 5.55 -5.09 23.22
CA ARG A 88 6.27 -5.62 24.39
C ARG A 88 5.64 -5.01 25.64
N PRO A 89 5.04 -5.79 26.54
CA PRO A 89 4.64 -5.25 27.82
C PRO A 89 5.92 -4.75 28.50
N SER A 90 6.06 -3.44 28.61
CA SER A 90 6.97 -2.82 29.56
C SER A 90 6.43 -3.20 30.94
N HIS A 91 6.90 -4.32 31.47
CA HIS A 91 6.64 -4.69 32.86
C HIS A 91 7.23 -3.57 33.74
N PRO A 92 6.41 -2.80 34.46
CA PRO A 92 6.92 -1.96 35.51
C PRO A 92 6.91 -2.82 36.77
N SER A 93 8.03 -3.43 37.13
CA SER A 93 8.20 -3.89 38.52
C SER A 93 9.17 -2.96 39.22
N GLY A 94 8.72 -1.71 39.37
CA GLY A 94 9.21 -0.86 40.45
C GLY A 94 8.68 -1.43 41.77
N THR A 95 9.63 -1.91 42.58
CA THR A 95 9.70 -1.75 44.04
C THR A 95 8.38 -1.48 44.75
N ASP A 96 7.88 -2.47 45.50
CA ASP A 96 6.97 -2.21 46.61
C ASP A 96 7.62 -2.70 47.91
N ASN A 97 8.10 -1.70 48.65
CA ASN A 97 8.73 -1.75 49.95
C ASN A 97 7.71 -2.23 50.99
N ARG A 98 7.75 -3.51 51.37
CA ARG A 98 6.96 -4.04 52.49
C ARG A 98 7.86 -4.41 53.66
N GLY A 99 7.93 -3.47 54.61
CA GLY A 99 7.94 -3.74 56.05
C GLY A 99 9.04 -4.64 56.58
N VAL A 100 10.25 -4.10 56.71
CA VAL A 100 11.21 -4.58 57.72
C VAL A 100 10.85 -3.90 59.04
N SER A 101 10.19 -4.63 59.94
CA SER A 101 10.21 -4.41 61.40
C SER A 101 9.50 -5.59 62.09
N ALA A 102 10.25 -6.45 62.79
CA ALA A 102 10.01 -6.82 64.20
C ALA A 102 10.80 -8.08 64.59
N ASP A 103 11.99 -7.87 65.15
CA ASP A 103 12.62 -8.70 66.17
C ASP A 103 13.44 -7.80 67.11
#